data_AF-E6LL28-F1
#
_entry.id   AF-E6LL28-F1
#
_cell.length_a   1.000
_cell.length_b   1.000
_cell.length_c   1.000
_cell.angle_alpha   90.00
_cell.angle_beta   90.00
_cell.angle_gamma   90.00
#
_symmetry.space_group_name_H-M   'P 1'
#
loop_
_entity.id
_entity.type
_entity.pdbx_description
1 polymer ?
#
loop_
_entity_poly.entity_id
_entity_poly.type
_entity_poly.pdbx_seq_one_letter_code
_entity_poly.pdbx_strand_id
1 'polypeptide(L)'
;MRKVFIPQSCYIANNYDNLDTLIKELPKHSFGMKGLFPLWALTGLKFVYPKLVDFPIFVNKTELTTVTLFYDAFYDFGIAGVGVFSAMLGGISYLFEKWIRSTRHAAFYMIYAQVFIYLAFSFFTTWFSNPATWFYFIVTGTIFFMCERMDG
;
A
#
# COMPACT_ATOMS: atom_id res chain seq x y z
N MET A 1 18.38 23.13 15.05
CA MET A 1 18.35 22.15 13.95
C MET A 1 18.24 22.89 12.63
N ARG A 2 19.25 22.79 11.76
CA ARG A 2 19.20 23.38 10.42
C ARG A 2 18.35 22.42 9.57
N LYS A 3 17.12 22.80 9.21
CA LYS A 3 16.30 22.01 8.27
C LYS A 3 16.99 22.07 6.91
N VAL A 4 17.74 21.02 6.58
CA VAL A 4 18.26 20.84 5.23
C VAL A 4 17.04 20.65 4.32
N PHE A 5 16.86 21.54 3.36
CA PHE A 5 15.83 21.38 2.35
C PHE A 5 16.25 20.23 1.43
N ILE A 6 15.64 19.07 1.63
CA ILE A 6 15.86 17.89 0.80
C ILE A 6 14.81 17.95 -0.34
N PRO A 7 15.23 18.07 -1.61
CA PRO A 7 14.30 18.08 -2.74
C PRO A 7 13.43 16.82 -2.78
N GLN A 8 12.19 16.93 -3.25
CA GLN A 8 11.25 15.80 -3.29
C GLN A 8 11.80 14.59 -4.07
N SER A 9 12.59 14.84 -5.12
CA SER A 9 13.25 13.78 -5.91
C SER A 9 14.21 12.92 -5.08
N CYS A 10 14.80 13.46 -4.01
CA CYS A 10 15.70 12.72 -3.12
C CYS A 10 14.95 11.67 -2.30
N TYR A 11 13.68 11.90 -1.93
CA TYR A 11 12.86 10.88 -1.24
C TYR A 11 12.50 9.72 -2.17
N ILE A 12 12.19 10.03 -3.44
CA ILE A 12 11.91 9.01 -4.45
C ILE A 12 13.14 8.15 -4.69
N ALA A 13 14.31 8.78 -4.92
CA ALA A 13 15.57 8.05 -5.07
C ALA A 13 15.87 7.17 -3.85
N ASN A 14 15.68 7.70 -2.65
CA ASN A 14 15.91 6.95 -1.41
C ASN A 14 15.00 5.73 -1.28
N ASN A 15 13.74 5.79 -1.73
CA ASN A 15 12.86 4.63 -1.73
C ASN A 15 13.40 3.49 -2.60
N TYR A 16 14.02 3.80 -3.74
CA TYR A 16 14.65 2.82 -4.62
C TYR A 16 16.01 2.35 -4.10
N ASP A 17 16.77 3.20 -3.43
CA ASP A 17 17.98 2.79 -2.71
C ASP A 17 17.62 1.79 -1.59
N ASN A 18 16.54 2.04 -0.83
CA ASN A 18 16.04 1.12 0.18
C ASN A 18 15.63 -0.23 -0.44
N LEU A 19 14.99 -0.22 -1.61
CA LEU A 19 14.66 -1.44 -2.36
C LEU A 19 15.93 -2.19 -2.79
N ASP A 20 16.97 -1.50 -3.27
CA ASP A 20 18.25 -2.13 -3.62
C ASP A 20 18.94 -2.76 -2.40
N THR A 21 18.94 -2.07 -1.24
CA THR A 21 19.42 -2.64 0.03
C THR A 21 18.64 -3.90 0.39
N LEU A 22 17.31 -3.86 0.31
CA LEU A 22 16.47 -5.04 0.56
C LEU A 22 16.84 -6.21 -0.36
N ILE A 23 16.97 -5.96 -1.67
CA ILE A 23 17.31 -7.01 -2.64
C ILE A 23 18.63 -7.70 -2.30
N LYS A 24 19.62 -6.93 -1.84
CA LYS A 24 20.97 -7.44 -1.52
C LYS A 24 21.02 -8.18 -0.19
N GLU A 25 20.26 -7.73 0.80
CA GLU A 25 20.44 -8.16 2.19
C GLU A 25 19.34 -9.09 2.70
N LEU A 26 18.19 -9.21 2.00
CA LEU A 26 17.06 -10.00 2.46
C LEU A 26 17.42 -11.49 2.55
N PRO A 27 17.47 -12.09 3.76
CA PRO A 27 17.86 -13.49 3.90
C PRO A 27 16.75 -14.45 3.48
N LYS A 28 15.49 -14.05 3.65
CA LYS A 28 14.31 -14.88 3.37
C LYS A 28 13.07 -14.01 3.13
N HIS A 29 12.27 -14.41 2.16
CA HIS A 29 10.97 -13.80 1.90
C HIS A 29 9.94 -14.09 3.00
N SER A 30 9.04 -13.13 3.25
CA SER A 30 7.98 -13.25 4.27
C SER A 30 6.71 -13.96 3.79
N PHE A 31 6.61 -14.32 2.51
CA PHE A 31 5.51 -15.09 1.94
C PHE A 31 4.11 -14.50 2.21
N GLY A 32 3.99 -13.18 2.14
CA GLY A 32 2.73 -12.44 2.28
C GLY A 32 2.47 -11.92 3.70
N MET A 33 3.24 -12.36 4.69
CA MET A 33 3.02 -11.97 6.08
C MET A 33 3.18 -10.48 6.30
N LYS A 34 4.09 -9.82 5.56
CA LYS A 34 4.34 -8.39 5.66
C LYS A 34 3.19 -7.60 5.03
N GLY A 35 2.77 -7.95 3.81
CA GLY A 35 1.63 -7.36 3.12
C GLY A 35 0.30 -7.54 3.87
N LEU A 36 0.17 -8.62 4.66
CA LEU A 36 -1.01 -8.88 5.50
C LEU A 36 -1.03 -8.10 6.83
N PHE A 37 -0.05 -7.23 7.10
CA PHE A 37 -0.02 -6.40 8.30
C PHE A 37 -1.35 -5.70 8.65
N PRO A 38 -2.12 -5.13 7.69
CA PRO A 38 -3.42 -4.56 7.98
C PRO A 38 -4.39 -5.54 8.65
N LEU A 39 -4.42 -6.79 8.18
CA LEU A 39 -5.29 -7.82 8.73
C LEU A 39 -4.87 -8.15 10.17
N TRP A 40 -3.58 -8.33 10.43
CA TRP A 40 -3.06 -8.60 11.77
C TRP A 40 -3.28 -7.43 12.74
N ALA A 41 -3.22 -6.20 12.22
CA ALA A 41 -3.41 -4.99 13.01
C ALA A 41 -4.89 -4.73 13.33
N LEU A 42 -5.79 -4.84 12.35
CA LEU A 42 -7.22 -4.57 12.52
C LEU A 42 -7.93 -5.65 13.36
N THR A 43 -7.47 -6.90 13.28
CA THR A 43 -7.97 -7.99 14.13
C THR A 43 -7.39 -7.97 15.55
N GLY A 44 -6.33 -7.18 15.79
CA GLY A 44 -5.57 -7.19 17.05
C GLY A 44 -4.65 -8.40 17.24
N LEU A 45 -4.56 -9.32 16.26
CA LEU A 45 -3.78 -10.55 16.37
C LEU A 45 -2.29 -10.29 16.61
N LYS A 46 -1.76 -9.16 16.13
CA LYS A 46 -0.37 -8.74 16.38
C LYS A 46 -0.03 -8.59 17.86
N PHE A 47 -1.00 -8.33 18.74
CA PHE A 47 -0.78 -8.21 20.18
C PHE A 47 -0.68 -9.57 20.87
N VAL A 48 -1.28 -10.61 20.29
CA VAL A 48 -1.22 -12.00 20.79
C VAL A 48 -0.02 -12.73 20.22
N TYR A 49 0.29 -12.51 18.94
CA TYR A 49 1.42 -13.12 18.23
C TYR A 49 2.29 -12.04 17.56
N PRO A 50 3.22 -11.40 18.30
CA PRO A 50 4.08 -10.34 17.76
C PRO A 50 4.93 -10.78 16.57
N LYS A 51 5.27 -12.07 16.49
CA LYS A 51 6.03 -12.67 15.37
C LYS A 51 5.34 -12.51 14.01
N LEU A 52 4.03 -12.23 13.97
CA LEU A 52 3.30 -11.96 12.72
C LEU A 52 3.70 -10.63 12.07
N VAL A 53 4.35 -9.74 12.82
CA VAL A 53 4.67 -8.37 12.37
C VAL A 53 6.13 -7.98 12.61
N ASP A 54 6.91 -8.86 13.24
CA ASP A 54 8.31 -8.66 13.58
C ASP A 54 9.21 -8.90 12.37
N PHE A 55 9.15 -7.97 11.40
CA PHE A 55 9.97 -8.00 10.19
C PHE A 55 10.98 -6.86 10.20
N PRO A 56 12.29 -7.14 10.03
CA PRO A 56 13.29 -6.09 9.90
C PRO A 56 12.99 -5.20 8.67
N ILE A 57 13.36 -3.92 8.78
CA ILE A 57 13.30 -2.99 7.67
C ILE A 57 14.71 -2.75 7.15
N PHE A 58 14.94 -3.08 5.88
CA PHE A 58 16.20 -2.89 5.19
C PHE A 58 16.17 -1.53 4.51
N VAL A 59 17.01 -0.60 4.97
CA VAL A 59 17.09 0.78 4.50
C VAL A 59 18.54 1.20 4.38
N ASN A 60 18.85 2.01 3.37
CA ASN A 60 20.20 2.54 3.17
C ASN A 60 20.53 3.62 4.22
N LYS A 61 19.53 4.43 4.59
CA LYS A 61 19.66 5.52 5.58
C LYS A 61 18.59 5.36 6.65
N THR A 62 19.00 5.30 7.90
CA THR A 62 18.09 5.16 9.06
C THR A 62 17.13 6.34 9.23
N GLU A 63 17.50 7.51 8.73
CA GLU A 63 16.67 8.73 8.77
C GLU A 63 15.60 8.77 7.66
N LEU A 64 15.70 7.93 6.62
CA LEU A 64 14.76 7.89 5.49
C LEU A 64 14.22 6.46 5.30
N THR A 65 13.24 6.11 6.13
CA THR A 65 12.65 4.77 6.19
C THR A 65 11.41 4.58 5.31
N THR A 66 11.10 5.53 4.43
CA THR A 66 9.97 5.41 3.53
C THR A 66 10.23 4.28 2.52
N VAL A 67 9.20 3.47 2.27
CA VAL A 67 9.23 2.32 1.36
C VAL A 67 7.97 2.29 0.51
N THR A 68 8.02 1.55 -0.59
CA THR A 68 6.96 1.51 -1.61
C THR A 68 6.15 0.22 -1.52
N LEU A 69 5.04 0.14 -2.25
CA LEU A 69 4.31 -1.12 -2.42
C LEU A 69 5.20 -2.20 -3.07
N PHE A 70 6.10 -1.82 -3.97
CA PHE A 70 7.03 -2.76 -4.61
C PHE A 70 8.10 -3.28 -3.66
N TYR A 71 8.53 -2.47 -2.69
CA TYR A 71 9.40 -2.93 -1.61
C TYR A 71 8.74 -4.06 -0.84
N ASP A 72 7.48 -3.90 -0.42
CA ASP A 72 6.78 -4.94 0.32
C ASP A 72 6.47 -6.16 -0.55
N ALA A 73 6.10 -5.97 -1.82
CA ALA A 73 5.87 -7.06 -2.75
C ALA A 73 7.15 -7.88 -3.00
N PHE A 74 8.31 -7.23 -3.12
CA PHE A 74 9.60 -7.91 -3.21
C PHE A 74 9.95 -8.61 -1.91
N TYR A 75 9.71 -7.97 -0.77
CA TYR A 75 9.95 -8.58 0.53
C TYR A 75 9.16 -9.90 0.65
N ASP A 76 7.88 -9.89 0.29
CA ASP A 76 7.01 -11.05 0.43
C ASP A 76 7.28 -12.16 -0.59
N PHE A 77 7.55 -11.82 -1.86
CA PHE A 77 7.59 -12.83 -2.94
C PHE A 77 8.67 -12.59 -4.01
N GLY A 78 9.62 -11.69 -3.74
CA GLY A 78 10.69 -11.34 -4.68
C GLY A 78 10.17 -10.66 -5.94
N ILE A 79 10.93 -10.80 -7.04
CA ILE A 79 10.61 -10.17 -8.32
C ILE A 79 9.25 -10.63 -8.90
N ALA A 80 8.86 -11.88 -8.62
CA ALA A 80 7.55 -12.41 -9.01
C ALA A 80 6.42 -11.62 -8.32
N GLY A 81 6.58 -11.33 -7.03
CA GLY A 81 5.66 -10.46 -6.28
C GLY A 81 5.51 -9.09 -6.92
N VAL A 82 6.63 -8.44 -7.23
CA VAL A 82 6.63 -7.13 -7.90
C VAL A 82 5.86 -7.17 -9.22
N GLY A 83 6.09 -8.20 -10.05
CA GLY A 83 5.37 -8.40 -11.31
C GLY A 83 3.86 -8.58 -11.12
N VAL A 84 3.46 -9.47 -10.20
CA VAL A 84 2.04 -9.75 -9.89
C VAL A 84 1.33 -8.51 -9.37
N PHE A 85 1.91 -7.81 -8.39
CA PHE A 85 1.31 -6.59 -7.85
C PHE A 85 1.23 -5.48 -8.89
N SER A 86 2.24 -5.32 -9.75
CA SER A 86 2.17 -4.36 -10.87
C SER A 86 1.02 -4.66 -11.82
N ALA A 87 0.84 -5.95 -12.18
CA ALA A 87 -0.26 -6.39 -13.04
C ALA A 87 -1.62 -6.17 -12.36
N MET A 88 -1.72 -6.43 -11.05
CA MET A 88 -2.94 -6.16 -10.26
C MET A 88 -3.28 -4.67 -10.25
N LEU A 89 -2.30 -3.79 -10.03
CA LEU A 89 -2.53 -2.34 -10.07
C LEU A 89 -3.05 -1.89 -11.45
N GLY A 90 -2.47 -2.40 -12.53
CA GLY A 90 -2.95 -2.16 -13.90
C GLY A 90 -4.36 -2.69 -14.14
N GLY A 91 -4.64 -3.93 -13.70
CA GLY A 91 -5.95 -4.56 -13.82
C GLY A 91 -7.05 -3.82 -13.06
N ILE A 92 -6.78 -3.43 -11.80
CA ILE A 92 -7.71 -2.63 -10.99
C ILE A 92 -7.94 -1.27 -11.66
N SER A 93 -6.88 -0.60 -12.14
CA SER A 93 -7.02 0.68 -12.86
C SER A 93 -7.97 0.57 -14.04
N TYR A 94 -7.81 -0.49 -14.86
CA TYR A 94 -8.67 -0.75 -16.01
C TYR A 94 -10.14 -0.99 -15.62
N LEU A 95 -10.39 -1.78 -14.58
CA LEU A 95 -11.74 -2.06 -14.09
C LEU A 95 -12.42 -0.78 -13.58
N PHE A 96 -11.70 0.04 -12.80
CA PHE A 96 -12.23 1.30 -12.27
C PHE A 96 -12.53 2.32 -13.38
N GLU A 97 -11.69 2.39 -14.42
CA GLU A 97 -11.94 3.24 -15.60
C GLU A 97 -13.23 2.81 -16.35
N LYS A 98 -13.49 1.50 -16.44
CA LYS A 98 -14.72 1.01 -17.05
C LYS A 98 -15.95 1.34 -16.21
N TRP A 99 -15.87 1.16 -14.88
CA TRP A 99 -17.00 1.40 -13.98
C TRP A 99 -17.38 2.88 -13.86
N ILE A 100 -16.40 3.79 -13.81
CA ILE A 100 -16.68 5.22 -13.70
C ILE A 100 -17.45 5.77 -14.91
N ARG A 101 -17.27 5.17 -16.09
CA ARG A 101 -18.02 5.52 -17.30
C ARG A 101 -19.49 5.06 -17.26
N SER A 102 -19.81 4.07 -16.43
CA SER A 102 -21.13 3.43 -16.36
C SER A 102 -22.00 3.91 -15.20
N THR A 103 -21.43 4.60 -14.21
CA THR A 103 -22.11 4.99 -12.97
C THR A 103 -22.21 6.52 -12.85
N ARG A 104 -23.28 7.01 -12.20
CA ARG A 104 -23.45 8.44 -11.87
C ARG A 104 -23.67 8.72 -10.37
N HIS A 105 -23.45 7.74 -9.50
CA HIS A 105 -23.62 7.88 -8.06
C HIS A 105 -22.48 8.71 -7.43
N ALA A 106 -22.82 9.79 -6.74
CA ALA A 106 -21.88 10.68 -6.05
C ALA A 106 -20.94 9.91 -5.09
N ALA A 107 -21.48 8.94 -4.34
CA ALA A 107 -20.71 8.13 -3.41
C ALA A 107 -19.65 7.23 -4.10
N PHE A 108 -19.91 6.79 -5.33
CA PHE A 108 -18.93 6.01 -6.09
C PHE A 108 -17.72 6.84 -6.51
N TYR A 109 -17.91 8.12 -6.83
CA TYR A 109 -16.79 9.02 -7.17
C TYR A 109 -15.79 9.16 -6.01
N MET A 110 -16.25 9.10 -4.76
CA MET A 110 -15.36 9.13 -3.58
C MET A 110 -14.48 7.89 -3.50
N ILE A 111 -15.08 6.69 -3.65
CA ILE A 111 -14.32 5.43 -3.66
C ILE A 111 -13.34 5.40 -4.83
N TYR A 112 -13.80 5.82 -6.01
CA TYR A 112 -12.97 5.92 -7.20
C TYR A 112 -11.75 6.83 -6.96
N ALA A 113 -11.95 8.04 -6.42
CA ALA A 113 -10.86 8.97 -6.13
C ALA A 113 -9.87 8.39 -5.11
N GLN A 114 -10.37 7.74 -4.07
CA GLN A 114 -9.56 7.09 -3.04
C GLN A 114 -8.69 5.98 -3.66
N VAL A 115 -9.28 5.08 -4.45
CA VAL A 115 -8.54 4.01 -5.15
C VAL A 115 -7.51 4.61 -6.11
N PHE A 116 -7.89 5.57 -6.94
CA PHE A 116 -7.00 6.21 -7.91
C PHE A 116 -5.75 6.80 -7.24
N ILE A 117 -5.93 7.55 -6.14
CA ILE A 117 -4.83 8.14 -5.38
C ILE A 117 -3.88 7.05 -4.87
N TYR A 118 -4.40 5.98 -4.27
CA TYR A 118 -3.55 4.90 -3.76
C TYR A 118 -2.84 4.13 -4.88
N LEU A 119 -3.50 3.89 -6.02
CA LEU A 119 -2.86 3.29 -7.19
C LEU A 119 -1.68 4.14 -7.67
N ALA A 120 -1.86 5.45 -7.83
CA ALA A 120 -0.81 6.38 -8.24
C ALA A 120 0.35 6.42 -7.22
N PHE A 121 0.03 6.38 -5.92
CA PHE A 121 1.04 6.42 -4.86
C PHE A 121 1.74 5.08 -4.59
N SER A 122 1.38 3.98 -5.26
CA SER A 122 2.04 2.67 -5.09
C SER A 122 3.55 2.72 -5.31
N PHE A 123 4.01 3.60 -6.20
CA PHE A 123 5.43 3.84 -6.49
C PHE A 123 6.17 4.61 -5.40
N PHE A 124 5.44 5.23 -4.46
CA PHE A 124 5.99 6.18 -3.50
C PHE A 124 5.78 5.76 -2.04
N THR A 125 4.75 4.96 -1.75
CA THR A 125 4.42 4.57 -0.39
C THR A 125 3.78 3.18 -0.32
N THR A 126 3.97 2.48 0.80
CA THR A 126 3.29 1.23 1.10
C THR A 126 1.88 1.45 1.65
N TRP A 127 0.96 1.89 0.79
CA TRP A 127 -0.43 2.06 1.20
C TRP A 127 -1.12 0.73 1.48
N PHE A 128 -0.74 -0.34 0.77
CA PHE A 128 -1.36 -1.67 0.86
C PHE A 128 -1.07 -2.31 2.22
N SER A 129 0.14 -2.21 2.74
CA SER A 129 0.49 -2.76 4.05
C SER A 129 0.13 -1.82 5.21
N ASN A 130 -0.62 -0.74 4.97
CA ASN A 130 -0.99 0.23 6.01
C ASN A 130 -2.43 -0.01 6.52
N PRO A 131 -2.64 -0.31 7.82
CA PRO A 131 -3.97 -0.56 8.38
C PRO A 131 -4.91 0.63 8.27
N ALA A 132 -4.40 1.87 8.33
CA ALA A 132 -5.23 3.06 8.24
C ALA A 132 -5.91 3.17 6.85
N THR A 133 -5.19 2.81 5.78
CA THR A 133 -5.74 2.80 4.42
C THR A 133 -6.97 1.90 4.34
N TRP A 134 -6.87 0.69 4.87
CA TRP A 134 -7.97 -0.27 4.87
C TRP A 134 -9.12 0.15 5.77
N PHE A 135 -8.82 0.74 6.93
CA PHE A 135 -9.85 1.32 7.79
C PHE A 135 -10.68 2.38 7.04
N TYR A 136 -10.03 3.32 6.33
CA TYR A 136 -10.74 4.31 5.54
C TYR A 136 -11.53 3.70 4.40
N PHE A 137 -11.00 2.67 3.71
CA PHE A 137 -11.77 1.96 2.69
C PHE A 137 -13.04 1.29 3.26
N ILE A 138 -12.95 0.67 4.44
CA ILE A 138 -14.10 0.06 5.11
C ILE A 138 -15.17 1.12 5.44
N VAL A 139 -14.74 2.27 5.98
CA VAL A 139 -15.65 3.38 6.31
C VAL A 139 -16.33 3.92 5.06
N THR A 140 -15.56 4.27 4.02
CA THR A 140 -16.11 4.79 2.75
C THR A 140 -17.04 3.76 2.08
N GLY A 141 -16.67 2.47 2.09
CA GLY A 141 -17.52 1.40 1.57
C GLY A 141 -18.83 1.22 2.35
N THR A 142 -18.79 1.37 3.67
CA THR A 142 -19.99 1.33 4.52
C THR A 142 -20.93 2.50 4.21
N ILE A 143 -20.39 3.71 4.05
CA ILE A 143 -21.17 4.89 3.67
C ILE A 143 -21.82 4.69 2.30
N PHE A 144 -21.06 4.22 1.31
CA PHE A 144 -21.59 3.92 -0.03
C PHE A 144 -22.78 2.97 0.03
N PHE A 145 -22.63 1.85 0.75
CA PHE A 145 -23.68 0.86 0.91
C PHE A 145 -24.92 1.40 1.63
N MET A 146 -24.73 2.26 2.64
CA MET A 146 -25.84 2.92 3.32
C MET A 146 -26.58 3.89 2.39
N CYS A 147 -25.87 4.69 1.60
CA CYS A 147 -26.49 5.59 0.61
C CYS A 147 -27.25 4.81 -0.47
N GLU A 148 -26.68 3.73 -0.99
CA GLU A 148 -27.34 2.88 -2.01
C GLU A 148 -28.67 2.30 -1.48
N ARG A 149 -28.74 1.94 -0.20
CA ARG A 149 -29.98 1.49 0.45
C ARG A 149 -31.02 2.58 0.70
N MET A 150 -30.63 3.85 0.70
CA MET A 150 -31.56 4.98 0.86
C MET A 150 -32.13 5.43 -0.49
N ASP A 151 -31.40 5.19 -1.58
CA ASP A 151 -31.78 5.57 -2.94
C ASP A 151 -32.61 4.49 -3.67
N GLY A 152 -32.75 3.28 -3.11
CA GLY A 152 -33.50 2.13 -3.67
C GLY A 152 -34.71 1.75 -2.85
#